data_AF-A0A7Y6Z820-F1
#
_entry.id   AF-A0A7Y6Z820-F1
#
_cell.length_a   1.000
_cell.length_b   1.000
_cell.length_c   1.000
_cell.angle_alpha   90.00
_cell.angle_beta   90.00
_cell.angle_gamma   90.00
#
_symmetry.space_group_name_H-M   'P 1'
#
loop_
_entity.id
_entity.type
_entity.pdbx_description
1 polymer ?
#
loop_
_entity_poly.entity_id
_entity_poly.type
_entity_poly.pdbx_seq_one_letter_code
_entity_poly.pdbx_strand_id
1 'polypeptide(L)'
;MEKLVYLVWGDKDCRREALRNKLLSALEPVQQQSRRLTLCVADDAVLPAEALRQDCLRPSPDAFVHIWVDSAFRRAPLEQALHDTGLRFAGYLVTESEPLVVDRALERDTRVPGMCQTVCLTRPPRLSEETFFDIWLNSHTQVAIDTQSTFGYRQNVIARPLTYGAPPLTAIIEENFPTEAMSSQHAFFDAADDDQLNSRQQAMIDSCVRFIDFDKIDVVPTSEYRLK
;
A
#
# COMPACT_ATOMS: atom_id res chain seq x y z
N MET A 1 -12.26 -14.81 8.50
CA MET A 1 -12.00 -13.37 8.40
C MET A 1 -11.33 -13.14 7.06
N GLU A 2 -11.78 -12.15 6.31
CA GLU A 2 -11.31 -11.81 4.97
C GLU A 2 -10.87 -10.35 4.93
N LYS A 3 -9.82 -10.03 4.18
CA LYS A 3 -9.35 -8.66 3.96
C LYS A 3 -9.79 -8.18 2.58
N LEU A 4 -10.34 -6.97 2.53
CA LEU A 4 -10.65 -6.27 1.30
C LEU A 4 -9.76 -5.04 1.19
N VAL A 5 -9.28 -4.75 -0.01
CA VAL A 5 -8.50 -3.55 -0.31
C VAL A 5 -9.19 -2.78 -1.42
N TYR A 6 -9.44 -1.49 -1.19
CA TYR A 6 -10.04 -0.59 -2.16
C TYR A 6 -9.06 0.50 -2.55
N LEU A 7 -8.73 0.58 -3.83
CA LEU A 7 -8.04 1.72 -4.42
C LEU A 7 -9.07 2.83 -4.64
N VAL A 8 -8.70 4.07 -4.33
CA VAL A 8 -9.55 5.25 -4.51
C VAL A 8 -8.78 6.33 -5.26
N TRP A 9 -9.43 6.96 -6.23
CA TRP A 9 -8.89 8.06 -7.01
C TRP A 9 -9.57 9.36 -6.62
N GLY A 10 -8.77 10.35 -6.22
CA GLY A 10 -9.23 11.70 -5.96
C GLY A 10 -9.64 12.43 -7.24
N ASP A 11 -10.47 13.46 -7.08
CA ASP A 11 -10.73 14.39 -8.19
C ASP A 11 -9.46 15.19 -8.48
N LYS A 12 -9.21 15.50 -9.76
CA LYS A 12 -7.98 16.21 -10.20
C LYS A 12 -7.76 17.56 -9.49
N ASP A 13 -8.84 18.21 -9.10
CA ASP A 13 -8.83 19.53 -8.44
C ASP A 13 -8.93 19.41 -6.90
N CYS A 14 -9.03 18.20 -6.37
CA CYS A 14 -9.14 17.98 -4.93
C CYS A 14 -7.77 18.14 -4.27
N ARG A 15 -7.69 19.03 -3.28
CA ARG A 15 -6.51 19.12 -2.41
C ARG A 15 -6.34 17.80 -1.64
N ARG A 16 -5.11 17.32 -1.51
CA ARG A 16 -4.77 16.06 -0.83
C ARG A 16 -5.37 15.95 0.58
N GLU A 17 -5.32 17.03 1.35
CA GLU A 17 -5.95 17.13 2.68
C GLU A 17 -7.48 17.01 2.63
N ALA A 18 -8.12 17.55 1.60
CA ALA A 18 -9.56 17.44 1.41
C ALA A 18 -9.97 16.00 1.05
N LEU A 19 -9.17 15.30 0.24
CA LEU A 19 -9.35 13.88 -0.04
C LEU A 19 -9.27 13.06 1.25
N ARG A 20 -8.21 13.25 2.06
CA ARG A 20 -8.07 12.57 3.35
C ARG A 20 -9.31 12.79 4.22
N ASN A 21 -9.69 14.04 4.47
CA ASN A 21 -10.80 14.35 5.37
C ASN A 21 -12.12 13.75 4.86
N LYS A 22 -12.35 13.80 3.55
CA LYS A 22 -13.53 13.18 2.91
C LYS A 22 -13.57 11.68 3.13
N LEU A 23 -12.44 10.98 2.99
CA LEU A 23 -12.33 9.54 3.22
C LEU A 23 -12.47 9.19 4.71
N LEU A 24 -11.83 9.94 5.62
CA LEU A 24 -11.98 9.72 7.06
C LEU A 24 -13.45 9.82 7.50
N SER A 25 -14.16 10.87 7.05
CA SER A 25 -15.59 11.03 7.35
C SER A 25 -16.45 9.92 6.72
N ALA A 26 -16.14 9.48 5.50
CA ALA A 26 -16.88 8.39 4.86
C ALA A 26 -16.69 7.05 5.58
N LEU A 27 -15.53 6.82 6.19
CA LEU A 27 -15.17 5.55 6.82
C LEU A 27 -15.62 5.43 8.29
N GLU A 28 -15.94 6.54 8.96
CA GLU A 28 -16.46 6.57 10.34
C GLU A 28 -17.63 5.58 10.58
N PRO A 29 -18.72 5.57 9.79
CA PRO A 29 -19.83 4.61 10.01
C PRO A 29 -19.45 3.15 9.70
N VAL A 30 -18.37 2.92 8.95
CA VAL A 30 -17.90 1.58 8.56
C VAL A 30 -17.07 0.94 9.66
N GLN A 31 -16.41 1.74 10.52
CA GLN A 31 -15.56 1.24 11.60
C GLN A 31 -16.26 0.18 12.45
N GLN A 32 -17.50 0.44 12.90
CA GLN A 32 -18.24 -0.48 13.78
C GLN A 32 -18.49 -1.86 13.15
N GLN A 33 -18.53 -1.95 11.83
CA GLN A 33 -18.84 -3.18 11.08
C GLN A 33 -17.59 -3.96 10.66
N SER A 34 -16.41 -3.36 10.83
CA SER A 34 -15.12 -3.97 10.53
C SER A 34 -14.49 -4.63 11.76
N ARG A 35 -13.58 -5.58 11.54
CA ARG A 35 -12.67 -6.12 12.56
C ARG A 35 -11.44 -5.23 12.76
N ARG A 36 -10.97 -4.66 11.65
CA ARG A 36 -9.87 -3.70 11.54
C ARG A 36 -10.17 -2.80 10.34
N LEU A 37 -9.77 -1.55 10.41
CA LEU A 37 -9.91 -0.60 9.31
C LEU A 37 -8.70 0.32 9.27
N THR A 38 -8.07 0.39 8.10
CA THR A 38 -6.92 1.25 7.84
C THR A 38 -7.17 2.07 6.59
N LEU A 39 -6.82 3.36 6.64
CA LEU A 39 -6.77 4.24 5.49
C LEU A 39 -5.32 4.62 5.21
N CYS A 40 -4.82 4.29 4.03
CA CYS A 40 -3.57 4.80 3.48
C CYS A 40 -3.92 5.88 2.45
N VAL A 41 -3.50 7.13 2.63
CA VAL A 41 -3.82 8.24 1.69
C VAL A 41 -2.62 9.14 1.42
N ALA A 42 -2.42 9.52 0.16
CA ALA A 42 -1.40 10.48 -0.26
C ALA A 42 -1.83 11.90 0.15
N ASP A 43 -1.60 12.25 1.41
CA ASP A 43 -1.90 13.56 1.99
C ASP A 43 -0.68 14.51 2.01
N ASP A 44 -0.80 15.72 2.60
CA ASP A 44 0.31 16.68 2.59
C ASP A 44 1.49 16.22 3.47
N ALA A 45 1.23 15.36 4.47
CA ALA A 45 2.25 14.89 5.39
C ALA A 45 3.29 13.98 4.73
N VAL A 46 3.00 13.42 3.56
CA VAL A 46 3.94 12.59 2.77
C VAL A 46 4.48 13.29 1.53
N LEU A 47 4.23 14.59 1.35
CA LEU A 47 4.83 15.37 0.26
C LEU A 47 6.36 15.26 0.17
N PRO A 48 7.13 15.17 1.27
CA PRO A 48 8.59 14.99 1.16
C PRO A 48 8.99 13.72 0.39
N ALA A 49 8.14 12.69 0.37
CA ALA A 49 8.35 11.42 -0.33
C ALA A 49 7.91 11.43 -1.81
N GLU A 50 7.48 12.56 -2.37
CA GLU A 50 6.94 12.62 -3.74
C GLU A 50 7.88 12.04 -4.79
N ALA A 51 9.20 12.18 -4.59
CA ALA A 51 10.22 11.65 -5.50
C ALA A 51 10.25 10.10 -5.57
N LEU A 52 9.65 9.41 -4.61
CA LEU A 52 9.51 7.94 -4.60
C LEU A 52 8.30 7.46 -5.40
N ARG A 53 7.39 8.36 -5.77
CA ARG A 53 6.15 8.00 -6.45
C ARG A 53 6.42 7.49 -7.86
N GLN A 54 5.76 6.38 -8.22
CA GLN A 54 5.75 5.83 -9.57
C GLN A 54 4.30 5.63 -10.01
N ASP A 55 3.94 6.19 -11.17
CA ASP A 55 2.56 6.24 -11.66
C ASP A 55 2.44 5.50 -13.01
N CYS A 56 2.05 4.23 -12.96
CA CYS A 56 1.84 3.39 -14.13
C CYS A 56 0.35 3.20 -14.42
N LEU A 57 -0.48 3.01 -13.40
CA LEU A 57 -1.92 3.21 -13.53
C LEU A 57 -2.15 4.69 -13.88
N ARG A 58 -2.91 4.96 -14.94
CA ARG A 58 -3.20 6.32 -15.39
C ARG A 58 -4.71 6.57 -15.36
N PRO A 59 -5.23 7.36 -14.39
CA PRO A 59 -4.53 7.91 -13.22
C PRO A 59 -4.15 6.83 -12.19
N SER A 60 -3.16 7.13 -11.35
CA SER A 60 -2.73 6.27 -10.25
C SER A 60 -3.60 6.55 -9.03
N PRO A 61 -3.88 5.55 -8.16
CA PRO A 61 -4.68 5.77 -6.96
C PRO A 61 -4.03 6.78 -6.01
N ASP A 62 -4.87 7.48 -5.27
CA ASP A 62 -4.49 8.47 -4.27
C ASP A 62 -4.69 7.96 -2.84
N ALA A 63 -5.51 6.92 -2.68
CA ALA A 63 -5.73 6.28 -1.40
C ALA A 63 -6.07 4.79 -1.52
N PHE A 64 -5.89 4.09 -0.41
CA PHE A 64 -6.13 2.67 -0.23
C PHE A 64 -6.88 2.46 1.09
N VAL A 65 -8.04 1.81 1.02
CA VAL A 65 -8.82 1.42 2.20
C VAL A 65 -8.66 -0.06 2.42
N HIS A 66 -8.12 -0.43 3.57
CA HIS A 66 -7.91 -1.81 3.98
C HIS A 66 -8.92 -2.13 5.08
N ILE A 67 -9.81 -3.09 4.83
CA ILE A 67 -10.85 -3.49 5.79
C ILE A 67 -10.79 -5.00 6.02
N TRP A 68 -10.93 -5.39 7.28
CA TRP A 68 -11.06 -6.80 7.66
C TRP A 68 -12.50 -7.05 8.08
N VAL A 69 -13.14 -8.06 7.49
CA VAL A 69 -14.53 -8.41 7.73
C VAL A 69 -14.65 -9.92 7.99
N ASP A 70 -15.74 -10.37 8.61
CA ASP A 70 -15.94 -11.83 8.75
C ASP A 70 -16.22 -12.47 7.37
N SER A 71 -16.84 -11.72 6.46
CA SER A 71 -17.07 -12.14 5.07
C SER A 71 -17.15 -10.96 4.09
N ALA A 72 -16.54 -11.11 2.91
CA ALA A 72 -16.56 -10.20 1.77
C ALA A 72 -17.96 -9.96 1.19
N PHE A 73 -18.94 -10.81 1.52
CA PHE A 73 -20.34 -10.56 1.20
C PHE A 73 -20.91 -9.37 1.97
N ARG A 74 -20.32 -9.00 3.12
CA ARG A 74 -20.75 -7.86 3.95
C ARG A 74 -20.08 -6.53 3.55
N ARG A 75 -19.60 -6.41 2.32
CA ARG A 75 -18.89 -5.21 1.83
C ARG A 75 -19.81 -4.04 1.45
N ALA A 76 -21.11 -4.28 1.29
CA ALA A 76 -22.05 -3.28 0.79
C ALA A 76 -22.03 -1.93 1.56
N PRO A 77 -21.95 -1.91 2.91
CA PRO A 77 -21.85 -0.66 3.66
C PRO A 77 -20.57 0.15 3.33
N LEU A 78 -19.44 -0.53 3.11
CA LEU A 78 -18.20 0.14 2.71
C LEU A 78 -18.30 0.65 1.27
N GLU A 79 -18.75 -0.18 0.33
CA GLU A 79 -18.91 0.23 -1.06
C GLU A 79 -19.90 1.39 -1.19
N GLN A 80 -20.98 1.41 -0.40
CA GLN A 80 -21.92 2.54 -0.34
C GLN A 80 -21.25 3.79 0.22
N ALA A 81 -20.51 3.69 1.33
CA ALA A 81 -19.80 4.82 1.90
C ALA A 81 -18.79 5.43 0.92
N LEU A 82 -18.04 4.60 0.18
CA LEU A 82 -17.15 5.05 -0.88
C LEU A 82 -17.92 5.65 -2.06
N HIS A 83 -19.01 5.04 -2.48
CA HIS A 83 -19.87 5.56 -3.54
C HIS A 83 -20.43 6.95 -3.20
N ASP A 84 -20.85 7.18 -1.96
CA ASP A 84 -21.41 8.47 -1.51
C ASP A 84 -20.38 9.60 -1.51
N THR A 85 -19.09 9.28 -1.54
CA THR A 85 -18.04 10.28 -1.79
C THR A 85 -18.05 10.79 -3.23
N GLY A 86 -18.65 10.06 -4.18
CA GLY A 86 -18.57 10.35 -5.61
C GLY A 86 -17.20 10.07 -6.24
N LEU A 87 -16.25 9.51 -5.48
CA LEU A 87 -14.92 9.17 -5.97
C LEU A 87 -14.95 7.83 -6.71
N ARG A 88 -14.07 7.68 -7.70
CA ARG A 88 -13.83 6.39 -8.35
C ARG A 88 -13.11 5.47 -7.36
N PHE A 89 -13.54 4.21 -7.31
CA PHE A 89 -12.85 3.18 -6.54
C PHE A 89 -12.82 1.82 -7.26
N ALA A 90 -11.88 0.96 -6.84
CA ALA A 90 -11.77 -0.42 -7.28
C ALA A 90 -11.43 -1.32 -6.10
N GLY A 91 -12.23 -2.37 -5.89
CA GLY A 91 -12.11 -3.27 -4.74
C GLY A 91 -11.55 -4.64 -5.09
N TYR A 92 -10.79 -5.22 -4.16
CA TYR A 92 -10.22 -6.57 -4.26
C TYR A 92 -10.44 -7.34 -2.97
N LEU A 93 -10.68 -8.64 -3.10
CA LEU A 93 -10.51 -9.61 -2.02
C LEU A 93 -9.06 -10.08 -2.06
N VAL A 94 -8.38 -10.08 -0.91
CA VAL A 94 -6.97 -10.45 -0.82
C VAL A 94 -6.72 -11.49 0.27
N THR A 95 -5.66 -12.27 0.10
CA THR A 95 -5.04 -13.01 1.20
C THR A 95 -3.86 -12.19 1.71
N GLU A 96 -3.83 -11.99 3.03
CA GLU A 96 -2.80 -11.19 3.70
C GLU A 96 -1.72 -12.08 4.33
N SER A 97 -0.48 -11.60 4.29
CA SER A 97 0.61 -12.06 5.16
C SER A 97 1.35 -10.83 5.70
N GLU A 98 1.79 -10.88 6.96
CA GLU A 98 2.57 -9.79 7.59
C GLU A 98 3.96 -10.32 8.01
N PRO A 99 4.95 -10.44 7.08
CA PRO A 99 6.30 -10.90 7.40
C PRO A 99 7.04 -10.04 8.43
N LEU A 100 6.73 -8.74 8.46
CA LEU A 100 7.26 -7.79 9.43
C LEU A 100 6.09 -7.06 10.10
N VAL A 101 5.76 -7.47 11.32
CA VAL A 101 4.63 -6.91 12.09
C VAL A 101 5.05 -5.60 12.75
N VAL A 102 4.21 -4.58 12.62
CA VAL A 102 4.42 -3.30 13.32
C VAL A 102 4.08 -3.48 14.80
N ASP A 103 5.10 -3.62 15.65
CA ASP A 103 4.98 -3.88 17.10
C ASP A 103 4.53 -2.67 17.93
N ARG A 104 4.13 -1.57 17.28
CA ARG A 104 3.71 -0.37 18.01
C ARG A 104 2.25 -0.48 18.41
N ALA A 105 2.02 -0.48 19.71
CA ALA A 105 0.77 -0.04 20.34
C ALA A 105 0.53 1.43 19.97
N LEU A 106 0.12 1.67 18.73
CA LEU A 106 -0.33 2.97 18.29
C LEU A 106 -1.73 3.18 18.86
N GLU A 107 -1.98 4.39 19.34
CA GLU A 107 -3.31 4.75 19.78
C GLU A 107 -4.28 4.65 18.61
N ARG A 108 -5.49 4.15 18.89
CA ARG A 108 -6.57 4.09 17.91
C ARG A 108 -6.81 5.49 17.33
N ASP A 109 -7.21 5.54 16.07
CA ASP A 109 -7.55 6.77 15.35
C ASP A 109 -6.39 7.75 15.18
N THR A 110 -5.14 7.28 15.30
CA THR A 110 -3.95 8.09 15.05
C THR A 110 -3.25 7.73 13.74
N ARG A 111 -2.56 8.73 13.18
CA ARG A 111 -1.64 8.56 12.06
C ARG A 111 -0.40 7.80 12.52
N VAL A 112 -0.02 6.76 11.78
CA VAL A 112 1.25 6.06 12.00
C VAL A 112 2.42 7.03 11.70
N PRO A 113 3.40 7.19 12.60
CA PRO A 113 4.58 8.01 12.33
C PRO A 113 5.35 7.52 11.10
N GLY A 114 5.89 8.45 10.31
CA GLY A 114 6.56 8.15 9.04
C GLY A 114 5.60 8.08 7.86
N MET A 115 5.84 7.16 6.92
CA MET A 115 5.00 6.91 5.74
C MET A 115 4.68 5.41 5.60
N CYS A 116 3.62 5.10 4.86
CA CYS A 116 3.33 3.80 4.29
C CYS A 116 3.46 3.91 2.77
N GLN A 117 4.43 3.22 2.19
CA GLN A 117 4.52 3.04 0.75
C GLN A 117 3.56 1.92 0.34
N THR A 118 2.54 2.25 -0.46
CA THR A 118 1.66 1.25 -1.04
C THR A 118 2.08 0.96 -2.47
N VAL A 119 2.40 -0.30 -2.75
CA VAL A 119 2.86 -0.76 -4.07
C VAL A 119 1.79 -1.62 -4.73
N CYS A 120 1.42 -1.30 -5.97
CA CYS A 120 0.55 -2.15 -6.78
C CYS A 120 1.38 -2.89 -7.82
N LEU A 121 1.29 -4.23 -7.84
CA LEU A 121 2.00 -5.07 -8.79
C LEU A 121 1.07 -5.78 -9.74
N THR A 122 1.48 -5.82 -11.01
CA THR A 122 1.00 -6.79 -12.00
C THR A 122 2.12 -7.76 -12.30
N ARG A 123 1.83 -9.08 -12.20
CA ARG A 123 2.78 -10.12 -12.57
C ARG A 123 3.24 -9.93 -14.02
N PRO A 124 4.55 -9.89 -14.29
CA PRO A 124 5.08 -9.87 -15.65
C PRO A 124 4.61 -11.10 -16.46
N PRO A 125 4.21 -10.92 -17.73
CA PRO A 125 3.75 -12.04 -18.56
C PRO A 125 4.84 -13.10 -18.81
N ARG A 126 6.12 -12.75 -18.60
CA ARG A 126 7.28 -13.64 -18.72
C ARG A 126 7.42 -14.66 -17.57
N LEU A 127 6.68 -14.51 -16.47
CA LEU A 127 6.75 -15.39 -15.30
C LEU A 127 5.48 -16.22 -15.17
N SER A 128 5.57 -17.46 -14.71
CA SER A 128 4.39 -18.16 -14.20
C SER A 128 3.93 -17.53 -12.88
N GLU A 129 2.70 -17.83 -12.46
CA GLU A 129 2.20 -17.40 -11.16
C GLU A 129 3.04 -17.97 -10.01
N GLU A 130 3.36 -19.26 -10.07
CA GLU A 130 4.21 -19.95 -9.10
C GLU A 130 5.59 -19.29 -8.98
N THR A 131 6.27 -19.04 -10.11
CA THR A 131 7.60 -18.40 -10.10
C THR A 131 7.53 -16.95 -9.60
N PHE A 132 6.47 -16.20 -9.93
CA PHE A 132 6.29 -14.85 -9.41
C PHE A 132 6.18 -14.84 -7.88
N PHE A 133 5.34 -15.71 -7.31
CA PHE A 133 5.19 -15.78 -5.85
C PHE A 133 6.42 -16.36 -5.16
N ASP A 134 7.11 -17.33 -5.76
CA ASP A 134 8.35 -17.85 -5.19
C ASP A 134 9.44 -16.76 -5.11
N ILE A 135 9.64 -16.01 -6.21
CA ILE A 135 10.60 -14.90 -6.21
C ILE A 135 10.18 -13.82 -5.21
N TRP A 136 8.91 -13.42 -5.20
CA TRP A 136 8.46 -12.32 -4.34
C TRP A 136 8.39 -12.71 -2.87
N LEU A 137 7.57 -13.71 -2.54
CA LEU A 137 7.23 -14.08 -1.16
C LEU A 137 8.39 -14.80 -0.46
N ASN A 138 9.07 -15.72 -1.15
CA ASN A 138 10.09 -16.58 -0.53
C ASN A 138 11.52 -16.02 -0.64
N SER A 139 11.77 -15.03 -1.51
CA SER A 139 13.11 -14.49 -1.74
C SER A 139 13.21 -12.97 -1.59
N HIS A 140 12.46 -12.20 -2.38
CA HIS A 140 12.57 -10.74 -2.39
C HIS A 140 12.17 -10.10 -1.06
N THR A 141 11.17 -10.65 -0.38
CA THR A 141 10.66 -10.11 0.89
C THR A 141 11.76 -9.96 1.94
N GLN A 142 12.63 -10.96 2.10
CA GLN A 142 13.75 -10.86 3.04
C GLN A 142 14.79 -9.83 2.58
N VAL A 143 15.07 -9.75 1.27
CA VAL A 143 15.96 -8.73 0.72
C VAL A 143 15.43 -7.33 1.00
N ALA A 144 14.12 -7.10 0.86
CA ALA A 144 13.51 -5.81 1.19
C ALA A 144 13.70 -5.45 2.66
N ILE A 145 13.35 -6.37 3.56
CA ILE A 145 13.52 -6.19 5.02
C ILE A 145 14.98 -5.91 5.40
N ASP A 146 15.94 -6.61 4.79
CA ASP A 146 17.37 -6.50 5.14
C ASP A 146 18.03 -5.23 4.56
N THR A 147 17.48 -4.66 3.49
CA THR A 147 18.13 -3.54 2.75
C THR A 147 17.47 -2.20 2.99
N GLN A 148 16.33 -2.16 3.68
CA GLN A 148 15.55 -0.95 3.89
C GLN A 148 15.27 -0.73 5.37
N SER A 149 14.99 0.51 5.75
CA SER A 149 14.56 0.86 7.10
C SER A 149 13.08 0.52 7.37
N THR A 150 12.53 -0.49 6.70
CA THR A 150 11.12 -0.86 6.86
C THR A 150 10.88 -1.35 8.28
N PHE A 151 9.83 -0.85 8.95
CA PHE A 151 9.40 -1.34 10.27
C PHE A 151 8.07 -2.09 10.22
N GLY A 152 7.47 -2.20 9.03
CA GLY A 152 6.25 -2.95 8.77
C GLY A 152 6.20 -3.38 7.31
N TYR A 153 5.78 -4.61 7.05
CA TYR A 153 5.67 -5.17 5.71
C TYR A 153 4.45 -6.07 5.63
N ARG A 154 3.50 -5.74 4.74
CA ARG A 154 2.30 -6.55 4.48
C ARG A 154 2.21 -6.92 3.02
N GLN A 155 1.92 -8.19 2.77
CA GLN A 155 1.73 -8.76 1.44
C GLN A 155 0.26 -9.05 1.26
N ASN A 156 -0.35 -8.48 0.22
CA ASN A 156 -1.72 -8.76 -0.16
C ASN A 156 -1.75 -9.40 -1.55
N VAL A 157 -1.95 -10.71 -1.61
CA VAL A 157 -2.15 -11.41 -2.89
C VAL A 157 -3.63 -11.27 -3.28
N ILE A 158 -3.90 -10.80 -4.49
CA ILE A 158 -5.28 -10.61 -4.95
C ILE A 158 -5.89 -11.95 -5.30
N ALA A 159 -6.94 -12.32 -4.57
CA ALA A 159 -7.72 -13.52 -4.85
C ALA A 159 -8.74 -13.28 -5.97
N ARG A 160 -9.41 -12.13 -5.98
CA ARG A 160 -10.31 -11.71 -7.07
C ARG A 160 -10.70 -10.23 -6.97
N PRO A 161 -11.06 -9.58 -8.09
CA PRO A 161 -11.72 -8.28 -8.06
C PRO A 161 -13.13 -8.37 -7.47
N LEU A 162 -13.57 -7.29 -6.83
CA LEU A 162 -14.91 -7.14 -6.22
C LEU A 162 -15.78 -6.14 -6.99
N THR A 163 -15.17 -5.21 -7.71
CA THR A 163 -15.84 -4.16 -8.47
C THR A 163 -15.61 -4.32 -9.97
N TYR A 164 -16.57 -3.88 -10.78
CA TYR A 164 -16.41 -3.84 -12.23
C TYR A 164 -15.28 -2.90 -12.64
N GLY A 165 -14.47 -3.30 -13.64
CA GLY A 165 -13.39 -2.47 -14.16
C GLY A 165 -12.20 -2.27 -13.22
N ALA A 166 -12.07 -3.10 -12.18
CA ALA A 166 -10.88 -3.12 -11.34
C ALA A 166 -9.62 -3.43 -12.19
N PRO A 167 -8.53 -2.66 -12.04
CA PRO A 167 -7.27 -2.97 -12.72
C PRO A 167 -6.79 -4.42 -12.51
N PRO A 168 -6.12 -5.05 -13.49
CA PRO A 168 -5.66 -6.43 -13.40
C PRO A 168 -4.38 -6.56 -12.55
N LEU A 169 -4.49 -6.16 -11.28
CA LEU A 169 -3.42 -6.29 -10.31
C LEU A 169 -3.30 -7.73 -9.82
N THR A 170 -2.08 -8.15 -9.50
CA THR A 170 -1.77 -9.45 -8.89
C THR A 170 -1.56 -9.31 -7.38
N ALA A 171 -0.99 -8.19 -6.93
CA ALA A 171 -0.70 -7.98 -5.53
C ALA A 171 -0.66 -6.51 -5.13
N ILE A 172 -0.86 -6.27 -3.83
CA ILE A 172 -0.68 -4.96 -3.18
C ILE A 172 0.24 -5.14 -1.98
N ILE A 173 1.28 -4.31 -1.87
CA ILE A 173 2.25 -4.36 -0.78
C ILE A 173 2.13 -3.08 0.04
N GLU A 174 2.23 -3.21 1.35
CA GLU A 174 2.25 -2.08 2.28
C GLU A 174 3.58 -2.12 3.05
N GLU A 175 4.39 -1.08 2.92
CA GLU A 175 5.71 -0.97 3.55
C GLU A 175 5.77 0.29 4.41
N ASN A 176 6.00 0.13 5.71
CA ASN A 176 6.08 1.26 6.63
C ASN A 176 7.52 1.72 6.83
N PHE A 177 7.78 3.01 6.63
CA PHE A 177 9.10 3.64 6.72
C PHE A 177 9.11 4.80 7.72
N PRO A 178 10.24 5.06 8.41
CA PRO A 178 10.40 6.19 9.31
C PRO A 178 10.30 7.53 8.55
N THR A 179 10.06 8.63 9.28
CA THR A 179 9.88 9.97 8.71
C THR A 179 11.06 10.41 7.83
N GLU A 180 12.27 10.09 8.26
CA GLU A 180 13.52 10.45 7.63
C GLU A 180 13.68 9.79 6.25
N ALA A 181 13.09 8.61 6.05
CA ALA A 181 13.13 7.88 4.79
C ALA A 181 12.36 8.56 3.65
N MET A 182 11.50 9.54 3.96
CA MET A 182 10.79 10.31 2.94
C MET A 182 11.74 11.20 2.12
N SER A 183 12.83 11.68 2.72
CA SER A 183 13.72 12.68 2.10
C SER A 183 15.21 12.28 2.10
N SER A 184 15.56 11.12 2.65
CA SER A 184 16.94 10.64 2.70
C SER A 184 17.04 9.20 2.22
N GLN A 185 17.84 8.97 1.16
CA GLN A 185 18.14 7.61 0.70
C GLN A 185 18.93 6.81 1.75
N HIS A 186 19.83 7.46 2.51
CA HIS A 186 20.52 6.81 3.61
C HIS A 186 19.54 6.33 4.67
N ALA A 187 18.54 7.15 5.02
CA ALA A 187 17.50 6.72 5.95
C ALA A 187 16.63 5.61 5.35
N PHE A 188 16.20 5.74 4.09
CA PHE A 188 15.34 4.75 3.42
C PHE A 188 15.98 3.37 3.31
N PHE A 189 17.27 3.31 2.96
CA PHE A 189 18.03 2.07 2.86
C PHE A 189 18.73 1.70 4.18
N ASP A 190 18.50 2.41 5.29
CA ASP A 190 19.18 2.19 6.58
C ASP A 190 20.73 2.07 6.42
N ALA A 191 21.30 2.96 5.60
CA ALA A 191 22.72 2.99 5.30
C ALA A 191 23.44 4.04 6.15
N ALA A 192 24.56 3.65 6.76
CA ALA A 192 25.42 4.53 7.55
C ALA A 192 26.38 5.37 6.68
N ASP A 193 26.72 4.88 5.49
CA ASP A 193 27.63 5.51 4.53
C ASP A 193 27.25 5.18 3.08
N ASP A 194 27.91 5.85 2.13
CA ASP A 194 27.65 5.72 0.69
C ASP A 194 27.95 4.31 0.15
N ASP A 195 28.95 3.61 0.71
CA ASP A 195 29.30 2.25 0.27
C ASP A 195 28.19 1.27 0.66
N GLN A 196 27.67 1.38 1.88
CA GLN A 196 26.53 0.60 2.33
C GLN A 196 25.26 0.96 1.54
N LEU A 197 25.03 2.24 1.26
CA LEU A 197 23.90 2.70 0.46
C LEU A 197 23.92 2.06 -0.93
N ASN A 198 25.05 2.16 -1.63
CA ASN A 198 25.23 1.59 -2.95
C ASN A 198 25.01 0.07 -2.94
N SER A 199 25.57 -0.64 -1.96
CA SER A 199 25.41 -2.09 -1.81
C SER A 199 23.95 -2.50 -1.61
N ARG A 200 23.22 -1.82 -0.72
CA ARG A 200 21.80 -2.12 -0.43
C ARG A 200 20.89 -1.76 -1.61
N GLN A 201 21.14 -0.64 -2.30
CA GLN A 201 20.43 -0.27 -3.52
C GLN A 201 20.63 -1.31 -4.62
N GLN A 202 21.86 -1.78 -4.82
CA GLN A 202 22.17 -2.80 -5.82
C GLN A 202 21.43 -4.12 -5.52
N ALA A 203 21.49 -4.60 -4.27
CA ALA A 203 20.79 -5.81 -3.84
C ALA A 203 19.26 -5.71 -4.04
N MET A 204 18.68 -4.54 -3.74
CA MET A 204 17.26 -4.26 -3.96
C MET A 204 16.91 -4.31 -5.46
N ILE A 205 17.64 -3.58 -6.30
CA ILE A 205 17.39 -3.53 -7.76
C ILE A 205 17.56 -4.92 -8.39
N ASP A 206 18.63 -5.64 -8.04
CA ASP A 206 18.90 -7.01 -8.52
C ASP A 206 17.78 -7.98 -8.12
N SER A 207 17.17 -7.78 -6.95
CA SER A 207 16.03 -8.57 -6.52
C SER A 207 14.76 -8.19 -7.28
N CYS A 208 14.47 -6.90 -7.44
CA CYS A 208 13.28 -6.37 -8.13
C CYS A 208 13.21 -6.78 -9.60
N VAL A 209 14.30 -6.67 -10.36
CA VAL A 209 14.32 -7.01 -11.80
C VAL A 209 13.90 -8.45 -12.09
N ARG A 210 14.01 -9.35 -11.11
CA ARG A 210 13.59 -10.76 -11.28
C ARG A 210 12.08 -10.90 -11.45
N PHE A 211 11.27 -10.04 -10.82
CA PHE A 211 9.81 -10.20 -10.77
C PHE A 211 8.97 -8.95 -11.05
N ILE A 212 9.59 -7.77 -11.20
CA ILE A 212 8.90 -6.50 -11.46
C ILE A 212 9.17 -6.06 -12.91
N ASP A 213 8.11 -5.63 -13.59
CA ASP A 213 8.18 -4.82 -14.80
C ASP A 213 8.02 -3.35 -14.36
N PHE A 214 9.12 -2.56 -14.33
CA PHE A 214 9.14 -1.21 -13.75
C PHE A 214 8.25 -0.19 -14.48
N ASP A 215 7.78 -0.52 -15.69
CA ASP A 215 6.80 0.27 -16.45
C ASP A 215 5.34 -0.12 -16.15
N LYS A 216 5.11 -1.01 -15.18
CA LYS A 216 3.79 -1.55 -14.79
C LYS A 216 3.58 -1.62 -13.28
N ILE A 217 4.36 -0.87 -12.51
CA ILE A 217 4.29 -0.80 -11.05
C ILE A 217 3.83 0.58 -10.62
N ASP A 218 2.92 0.64 -9.66
CA ASP A 218 2.63 1.88 -8.96
C ASP A 218 3.25 1.84 -7.58
N VAL A 219 3.92 2.91 -7.21
CA VAL A 219 4.50 3.13 -5.88
C VAL A 219 3.90 4.43 -5.37
N VAL A 220 3.11 4.35 -4.31
CA VAL A 220 2.36 5.51 -3.79
C VAL A 220 2.73 5.72 -2.32
N PRO A 221 3.50 6.78 -2.00
CA PRO A 221 3.71 7.20 -0.62
C PRO A 221 2.40 7.69 -0.01
N THR A 222 2.06 7.19 1.19
CA THR A 222 0.82 7.51 1.89
C THR A 222 1.01 7.68 3.38
N SER A 223 0.17 8.49 4.02
CA SER A 223 -0.05 8.43 5.46
C SER A 223 -0.95 7.25 5.79
N GLU A 224 -0.60 6.44 6.80
CA GLU A 224 -1.45 5.35 7.32
C GLU A 224 -2.23 5.85 8.55
N TYR A 225 -3.55 5.67 8.54
CA TYR A 225 -4.46 5.94 9.65
C TYR A 225 -5.11 4.64 10.11
N ARG A 226 -4.94 4.27 11.39
CA ARG A 226 -5.53 3.06 11.98
C ARG A 226 -6.84 3.41 12.69
N LEU A 227 -7.94 3.17 11.99
CA LEU A 227 -9.29 3.58 12.39
C LEU A 227 -9.99 2.54 13.28
N LYS A 228 -9.49 1.30 13.33
CA LYS A 228 -9.97 0.26 14.24
C LYS A 228 -8.97 -0.86 14.45
#